data_AF-D4B3I4-F1
#
_entry.id   AF-D4B3I4-F1
#
_cell.length_a   1.000
_cell.length_b   1.000
_cell.length_c   1.000
_cell.angle_alpha   90.00
_cell.angle_beta   90.00
_cell.angle_gamma   90.00
#
_symmetry.space_group_name_H-M   'P 1'
#
loop_
_entity.id
_entity.type
_entity.pdbx_description
1 polymer ?
#
loop_
_entity_poly.entity_id
_entity_poly.type
_entity_poly.pdbx_seq_one_letter_code
_entity_poly.pdbx_strand_id
1 'polypeptide(L)'
;MAQVHMAHQLLERAHPPETAEQLFADKVKHRPLFLRPTSPTPSDNRSRRRMQRIRKKEYFLRKQKPKPLSAREKRDLEVHKLPKEEMKYEIFKGLNQLWTEYMWQVLDLVPRSTSDSTGKTPTPAMEKSNRISAASHGSKLASADFHGADIQVLTWFYRDLAIPKEHTIFRFEIPPPSDPNTEARTGFEAKNFVFEIHGNQFENRAPERANKKFKWKNLDYL
;
A
#
# COMPACT_ATOMS: atom_id res chain seq x y z
N MET A 1 -64.32 -49.60 -6.63
CA MET A 1 -65.25 -48.47 -6.36
C MET A 1 -64.62 -47.22 -6.94
N ALA A 2 -65.33 -46.46 -7.78
CA ALA A 2 -64.79 -45.21 -8.31
C ALA A 2 -64.53 -44.22 -7.17
N GLN A 3 -63.37 -43.55 -7.17
CA GLN A 3 -63.02 -42.60 -6.13
C GLN A 3 -63.91 -41.36 -6.28
N VAL A 4 -64.86 -41.19 -5.36
CA VAL A 4 -65.76 -40.03 -5.34
C VAL A 4 -64.92 -38.78 -5.05
N HIS A 5 -65.09 -37.73 -5.85
CA HIS A 5 -64.35 -36.49 -5.70
C HIS A 5 -64.65 -35.84 -4.34
N MET A 6 -63.63 -35.47 -3.57
CA MET A 6 -63.78 -34.97 -2.19
C MET A 6 -64.72 -33.75 -2.11
N ALA A 7 -64.65 -32.83 -3.07
CA ALA A 7 -65.56 -31.68 -3.12
C ALA A 7 -67.04 -32.07 -3.30
N HIS A 8 -67.34 -33.17 -4.01
CA HIS A 8 -68.70 -33.63 -4.21
C HIS A 8 -69.30 -34.15 -2.88
N GLN A 9 -68.53 -34.96 -2.13
CA GLN A 9 -68.92 -35.43 -0.80
C GLN A 9 -69.12 -34.30 0.23
N LEU A 10 -68.46 -33.16 0.03
CA LEU A 10 -68.64 -31.97 0.88
C LEU A 10 -69.90 -31.19 0.49
N LEU A 11 -70.22 -31.12 -0.81
CA LEU A 11 -71.42 -30.45 -1.29
C LEU A 11 -72.69 -31.24 -0.93
N GLU A 12 -72.67 -32.56 -1.02
CA GLU A 12 -73.79 -33.43 -0.61
C GLU A 12 -74.13 -33.31 0.88
N ARG A 13 -73.16 -32.96 1.74
CA ARG A 13 -73.42 -32.72 3.16
C ARG A 13 -74.17 -31.42 3.44
N ALA A 14 -74.05 -30.44 2.55
CA ALA A 14 -74.57 -29.09 2.76
C ALA A 14 -75.81 -28.78 1.92
N HIS A 15 -76.03 -29.50 0.81
CA HIS A 15 -77.10 -29.24 -0.16
C HIS A 15 -77.82 -30.53 -0.57
N PRO A 16 -79.11 -30.44 -0.99
CA PRO A 16 -79.81 -31.55 -1.63
C PRO A 16 -79.00 -32.15 -2.79
N PRO A 17 -79.15 -33.46 -3.06
CA PRO A 17 -78.28 -34.19 -3.99
C PRO A 17 -78.29 -33.57 -5.40
N GLU A 18 -79.45 -33.13 -5.88
CA GLU A 18 -79.60 -32.50 -7.19
C GLU A 18 -78.81 -31.18 -7.30
N THR A 19 -78.93 -30.30 -6.30
CA THR A 19 -78.15 -29.05 -6.23
C THR A 19 -76.65 -29.29 -6.04
N ALA A 20 -76.26 -30.33 -5.30
CA ALA A 20 -74.86 -30.68 -5.08
C ALA A 20 -74.20 -31.17 -6.38
N GLU A 21 -74.91 -31.96 -7.19
CA GLU A 21 -74.47 -32.40 -8.52
C GLU A 21 -74.32 -31.22 -9.48
N GLN A 22 -75.31 -30.31 -9.53
CA GLN A 22 -75.26 -29.11 -10.37
C GLN A 22 -74.06 -28.22 -10.01
N LEU A 23 -73.88 -27.92 -8.71
CA LEU A 23 -72.76 -27.10 -8.24
C LEU A 23 -71.40 -27.75 -8.52
N PHE A 24 -71.31 -29.08 -8.37
CA PHE A 24 -70.08 -29.82 -8.65
C PHE A 24 -69.73 -29.78 -10.15
N ALA A 25 -70.72 -29.98 -11.02
CA ALA A 25 -70.54 -29.92 -12.47
C ALA A 25 -70.10 -28.52 -12.93
N ASP A 26 -70.80 -27.48 -12.48
CA ASP A 26 -70.58 -26.10 -12.95
C ASP A 26 -69.31 -25.47 -12.39
N LYS A 27 -69.05 -25.65 -11.08
CA LYS A 27 -68.03 -24.86 -10.36
C LYS A 27 -66.74 -25.61 -10.10
N VAL A 28 -66.77 -26.94 -10.07
CA VAL A 28 -65.63 -27.76 -9.66
C VAL A 28 -65.06 -28.56 -10.83
N LYS A 29 -65.90 -29.29 -11.58
CA LYS A 29 -65.46 -30.23 -12.62
C LYS A 29 -64.63 -29.57 -13.73
N HIS A 30 -64.98 -28.36 -14.13
CA HIS A 30 -64.33 -27.63 -15.22
C HIS A 30 -63.32 -26.58 -14.75
N ARG A 31 -63.07 -26.45 -13.43
CA ARG A 31 -62.15 -25.45 -12.89
C ARG A 31 -60.73 -26.03 -12.78
N PRO A 32 -59.77 -25.62 -13.64
CA PRO A 32 -58.40 -26.11 -13.53
C PRO A 32 -57.76 -25.65 -12.21
N LEU A 33 -57.26 -26.60 -11.43
CA LEU A 33 -56.43 -26.32 -10.26
C LEU A 33 -55.02 -25.99 -10.75
N PHE A 34 -54.70 -24.70 -10.82
CA PHE A 34 -53.35 -24.25 -11.06
C PHE A 34 -52.47 -24.51 -9.83
N LEU A 35 -52.06 -25.77 -9.66
CA LEU A 35 -51.00 -26.13 -8.73
C LEU A 35 -49.72 -25.48 -9.26
N ARG A 36 -49.33 -24.36 -8.66
CA ARG A 36 -47.96 -23.89 -8.85
C ARG A 36 -47.05 -25.02 -8.36
N PRO A 37 -46.13 -25.56 -9.19
CA PRO A 37 -45.09 -26.43 -8.66
C PRO A 37 -44.44 -25.63 -7.55
N THR A 38 -44.53 -26.13 -6.32
CA THR A 38 -43.98 -25.47 -5.15
C THR A 38 -42.54 -25.12 -5.47
N SER A 39 -42.26 -23.82 -5.66
CA SER A 39 -40.89 -23.32 -5.76
C SER A 39 -40.07 -23.99 -4.65
N PRO A 40 -38.83 -24.42 -4.90
CA PRO A 40 -38.05 -25.13 -3.90
C PRO A 40 -38.15 -24.39 -2.57
N THR A 41 -38.51 -25.14 -1.53
CA THR A 41 -38.87 -24.64 -0.20
C THR A 41 -37.87 -23.57 0.29
N PRO A 42 -38.29 -22.57 1.10
CA PRO A 42 -37.43 -21.48 1.57
C PRO A 42 -36.08 -21.89 2.21
N SER A 43 -35.94 -23.15 2.63
CA SER A 43 -34.68 -23.77 3.07
C SER A 43 -33.58 -23.76 1.99
N ASP A 44 -33.92 -23.89 0.71
CA ASP A 44 -32.96 -23.98 -0.38
C ASP A 44 -32.34 -22.62 -0.75
N ASN A 45 -33.06 -21.53 -0.49
CA ASN A 45 -32.49 -20.18 -0.64
C ASN A 45 -31.40 -19.90 0.41
N ARG A 46 -31.56 -20.45 1.62
CA ARG A 46 -30.58 -20.29 2.70
C ARG A 46 -29.31 -21.09 2.43
N SER A 47 -29.45 -22.36 2.01
CA SER A 47 -28.31 -23.21 1.60
C SER A 47 -27.57 -22.57 0.42
N ARG A 48 -28.28 -22.11 -0.61
CA ARG A 48 -27.69 -21.43 -1.78
C ARG A 48 -26.89 -20.18 -1.40
N ARG A 49 -27.45 -19.31 -0.54
CA ARG A 49 -26.74 -18.11 -0.04
C ARG A 49 -25.50 -18.49 0.78
N ARG A 50 -25.58 -19.54 1.61
CA ARG A 50 -24.43 -20.04 2.39
C ARG A 50 -23.33 -20.53 1.45
N MET A 51 -23.67 -21.35 0.45
CA MET A 51 -22.71 -21.87 -0.53
C MET A 51 -22.04 -20.74 -1.33
N GLN A 52 -22.80 -19.72 -1.73
CA GLN A 52 -22.23 -18.54 -2.39
C GLN A 52 -21.25 -17.77 -1.49
N ARG A 53 -21.55 -17.61 -0.20
CA ARG A 53 -20.64 -16.95 0.76
C ARG A 53 -19.36 -17.76 0.96
N ILE A 54 -19.47 -19.08 1.09
CA ILE A 54 -18.31 -19.98 1.23
C ILE A 54 -17.42 -19.88 -0.01
N ARG A 55 -17.98 -20.05 -1.21
CA ARG A 55 -17.23 -19.94 -2.48
C ARG A 55 -16.57 -18.57 -2.66
N LYS A 56 -17.25 -17.47 -2.31
CA LYS A 56 -16.65 -16.13 -2.33
C LYS A 56 -15.48 -16.04 -1.34
N LYS A 57 -15.66 -16.52 -0.11
CA LYS A 57 -14.61 -16.53 0.93
C LYS A 57 -13.39 -17.35 0.47
N GLU A 58 -13.61 -18.53 -0.09
CA GLU A 58 -12.54 -19.39 -0.63
C GLU A 58 -11.79 -18.72 -1.78
N TYR A 59 -12.51 -18.10 -2.72
CA TYR A 59 -11.90 -17.33 -3.81
C TYR A 59 -11.00 -16.21 -3.28
N PHE A 60 -11.49 -15.43 -2.32
CA PHE A 60 -10.71 -14.34 -1.72
C PHE A 60 -9.49 -14.86 -0.94
N LEU A 61 -9.63 -15.93 -0.17
CA LEU A 61 -8.52 -16.54 0.57
C LEU A 61 -7.43 -17.08 -0.37
N ARG A 62 -7.79 -17.70 -1.50
CA ARG A 62 -6.82 -18.18 -2.50
C ARG A 62 -6.04 -17.05 -3.16
N LYS A 63 -6.63 -15.86 -3.26
CA LYS A 63 -6.00 -14.68 -3.86
C LYS A 63 -5.30 -13.79 -2.84
N GLN A 64 -5.41 -14.09 -1.55
CA GLN A 64 -4.69 -13.37 -0.51
C GLN A 64 -3.29 -13.92 -0.34
N LYS A 65 -2.34 -13.02 -0.16
CA LYS A 65 -0.98 -13.36 0.27
C LYS A 65 -1.05 -14.03 1.64
N PRO A 66 -0.13 -14.97 1.96
CA PRO A 66 -0.06 -15.55 3.29
C PRO A 66 0.03 -14.42 4.32
N LYS A 67 -0.58 -14.66 5.49
CA LYS A 67 -0.55 -13.69 6.58
C LYS A 67 0.92 -13.37 6.90
N PRO A 68 1.34 -12.09 6.90
CA PRO A 68 2.70 -11.76 7.26
C PRO A 68 2.97 -12.12 8.71
N LEU A 69 4.22 -12.46 9.03
CA LEU A 69 4.64 -12.77 10.39
C LEU A 69 4.28 -11.62 11.34
N SER A 70 3.67 -11.99 12.45
CA SER A 70 3.38 -11.10 13.58
C SER A 70 4.69 -10.52 14.15
N ALA A 71 4.60 -9.33 14.75
CA ALA A 71 5.72 -8.75 15.48
C ALA A 71 6.22 -9.67 16.61
N ARG A 72 5.34 -10.46 17.23
CA ARG A 72 5.73 -11.46 18.25
C ARG A 72 6.49 -12.62 17.61
N GLU A 73 5.95 -13.19 16.54
CA GLU A 73 6.58 -14.28 15.78
C GLU A 73 7.97 -13.89 15.27
N LYS A 74 8.15 -12.66 14.78
CA LYS A 74 9.47 -12.15 14.34
C LYS A 74 10.49 -12.03 15.47
N ARG A 75 10.05 -11.71 16.70
CA ARG A 75 10.93 -11.66 17.89
C ARG A 75 11.30 -13.06 18.34
N ASP A 76 10.33 -13.97 18.37
CA ASP A 76 10.54 -15.37 18.75
C ASP A 76 11.49 -16.08 17.77
N LEU A 77 11.40 -15.75 16.47
CA LEU A 77 12.30 -16.23 15.42
C LEU A 77 13.65 -15.49 15.36
N GLU A 78 13.86 -14.47 16.20
CA GLU A 78 15.05 -13.61 16.21
C GLU A 78 15.49 -13.08 14.83
N VAL A 79 14.55 -12.90 13.89
CA VAL A 79 14.84 -12.60 12.47
C VAL A 79 15.70 -11.35 12.27
N HIS A 80 15.64 -10.41 13.21
CA HIS A 80 16.35 -9.14 13.15
C HIS A 80 17.57 -9.07 14.07
N LYS A 81 17.91 -10.16 14.78
CA LYS A 81 19.02 -10.19 15.71
C LYS A 81 20.29 -10.58 14.95
N LEU A 82 21.17 -9.62 14.76
CA LEU A 82 22.49 -9.85 14.16
C LEU A 82 23.50 -10.13 15.27
N PRO A 83 24.40 -11.12 15.10
CA PRO A 83 25.47 -11.35 16.06
C PRO A 83 26.43 -10.15 16.05
N LYS A 84 26.90 -9.75 17.24
CA LYS A 84 27.78 -8.59 17.39
C LYS A 84 29.10 -8.72 16.63
N GLU A 85 29.56 -9.95 16.42
CA GLU A 85 30.78 -10.28 15.67
C GLU A 85 30.69 -9.87 14.19
N GLU A 86 29.48 -9.89 13.62
CA GLU A 86 29.21 -9.48 12.23
C GLU A 86 28.90 -7.99 12.12
N MET A 87 28.70 -7.27 13.23
CA MET A 87 28.43 -5.84 13.24
C MET A 87 29.71 -5.00 13.07
N LYS A 88 30.52 -5.32 12.06
CA LYS A 88 31.74 -4.58 11.74
C LYS A 88 31.40 -3.36 10.89
N TYR A 89 31.94 -2.21 11.26
CA TYR A 89 31.72 -0.95 10.53
C TYR A 89 32.07 -1.05 9.04
N GLU A 90 33.13 -1.80 8.71
CA GLU A 90 33.59 -2.01 7.34
C GLU A 90 32.51 -2.59 6.41
N ILE A 91 31.65 -3.47 6.94
CA ILE A 91 30.55 -4.06 6.16
C ILE A 91 29.48 -3.00 5.85
N PHE A 92 29.19 -2.12 6.82
CA PHE A 92 28.20 -1.05 6.64
C PHE A 92 28.70 0.09 5.76
N LYS A 93 30.01 0.25 5.58
CA LYS A 93 30.59 1.27 4.68
C LYS A 93 30.08 1.12 3.24
N GLY A 94 29.90 -0.12 2.76
CA GLY A 94 29.33 -0.38 1.43
C GLY A 94 27.88 0.10 1.29
N LEU A 95 27.10 0.08 2.37
CA LEU A 95 25.73 0.60 2.37
C LEU A 95 25.70 2.13 2.25
N ASN A 96 26.62 2.82 2.93
CA ASN A 96 26.79 4.26 2.79
C ASN A 96 27.20 4.67 1.38
N GLN A 97 28.08 3.89 0.73
CA GLN A 97 28.45 4.12 -0.66
C GLN A 97 27.23 4.01 -1.60
N LEU A 98 26.41 2.97 -1.42
CA LEU A 98 25.16 2.81 -2.19
C LEU A 98 24.22 3.99 -1.99
N TRP A 99 24.08 4.48 -0.76
CA TRP A 99 23.27 5.64 -0.45
C TRP A 99 23.83 6.93 -1.10
N THR A 100 25.15 7.08 -1.13
CA THR A 100 25.82 8.22 -1.79
C THR A 100 25.54 8.24 -3.29
N GLU A 101 25.64 7.09 -3.96
CA GLU A 101 25.32 6.96 -5.39
C GLU A 101 23.84 7.22 -5.67
N TYR A 102 22.95 6.73 -4.81
CA TYR A 102 21.52 7.07 -4.86
C TYR A 102 21.31 8.58 -4.75
N MET A 103 21.99 9.24 -3.83
CA MET A 103 21.89 10.69 -3.64
C MET A 103 22.44 11.48 -4.83
N TRP A 104 23.48 11.00 -5.51
CA TRP A 104 23.93 11.60 -6.75
C TRP A 104 22.84 11.59 -7.82
N GLN A 105 22.06 10.52 -7.92
CA GLN A 105 20.93 10.45 -8.85
C GLN A 105 19.78 11.38 -8.43
N VAL A 106 19.47 11.46 -7.13
CA VAL A 106 18.42 12.37 -6.62
C VAL A 106 18.76 13.84 -6.87
N LEU A 107 20.05 14.18 -6.74
CA LEU A 107 20.59 15.52 -6.95
C LEU A 107 20.95 15.81 -8.41
N ASP A 108 20.63 14.90 -9.33
CA ASP A 108 20.94 15.02 -10.76
C ASP A 108 22.44 15.30 -11.03
N LEU A 109 23.33 14.80 -10.16
CA LEU A 109 24.80 14.99 -10.22
C LEU A 109 25.48 14.00 -11.19
N VAL A 110 24.84 12.88 -11.49
CA VAL A 110 25.38 11.88 -12.43
C VAL A 110 25.14 12.37 -13.86
N PRO A 111 26.20 12.53 -14.69
CA PRO A 111 26.04 12.82 -16.09
C PRO A 111 25.26 11.69 -16.75
N ARG A 112 24.14 12.01 -17.41
CA ARG A 112 23.38 11.04 -18.19
C ARG A 112 24.33 10.46 -19.25
N SER A 113 24.52 9.13 -19.24
CA SER A 113 25.39 8.44 -20.19
C SER A 113 25.10 8.95 -21.61
N THR A 114 26.14 9.29 -22.36
CA THR A 114 26.10 9.75 -23.76
C THR A 114 25.55 8.69 -24.74
N SER A 115 24.94 7.62 -24.24
CA SER A 115 24.38 6.50 -25.00
C SER A 115 22.89 6.61 -25.27
N ASP A 116 22.19 7.65 -24.78
CA ASP A 116 20.88 7.98 -25.32
C ASP A 116 21.06 8.41 -26.78
N SER A 117 20.53 7.59 -27.70
CA SER A 117 20.57 7.67 -29.16
C SER A 117 20.05 8.97 -29.79
N THR A 118 19.77 9.99 -28.99
CA THR A 118 19.39 11.32 -29.45
C THR A 118 20.62 12.20 -29.32
N GLY A 119 21.41 12.33 -30.40
CA GLY A 119 22.62 13.15 -30.49
C GLY A 119 22.40 14.66 -30.32
N LYS A 120 21.71 15.07 -29.25
CA LYS A 120 21.56 16.45 -28.83
C LYS A 120 22.73 16.80 -27.93
N THR A 121 23.58 17.70 -28.43
CA THR A 121 24.58 18.40 -27.63
C THR A 121 23.92 19.02 -26.39
N PRO A 122 24.60 19.03 -25.23
CA PRO A 122 24.07 19.70 -24.04
C PRO A 122 23.87 21.19 -24.36
N THR A 123 22.62 21.64 -24.29
CA THR A 123 22.29 23.06 -24.44
C THR A 123 22.66 23.82 -23.15
N PRO A 124 22.89 25.14 -23.18
CA PRO A 124 23.17 25.94 -21.98
C PRO A 124 22.05 25.92 -20.93
N ALA A 125 20.83 25.50 -21.29
CA ALA A 125 19.76 25.21 -20.34
C ALA A 125 20.00 23.91 -19.54
N MET A 126 20.77 22.97 -20.10
CA MET A 126 21.16 21.70 -19.45
C MET A 126 22.26 21.93 -18.41
N GLU A 127 23.15 22.91 -18.58
CA GLU A 127 24.13 23.28 -17.54
C GLU A 127 23.47 23.82 -16.26
N LYS A 128 22.24 24.35 -16.35
CA LYS A 128 21.41 24.69 -15.18
C LYS A 128 20.93 23.45 -14.40
N SER A 129 20.89 22.25 -15.00
CA SER A 129 20.48 21.04 -14.28
C SER A 129 21.48 20.65 -13.20
N ASN A 130 22.74 21.06 -13.33
CA ASN A 130 23.80 20.77 -12.36
C ASN A 130 23.83 21.76 -11.18
N ARG A 131 22.88 22.71 -11.12
CA ARG A 131 22.77 23.65 -10.00
C ARG A 131 21.77 23.11 -8.98
N ILE A 132 22.31 22.63 -7.86
CA ILE A 132 21.50 22.27 -6.70
C ILE A 132 20.92 23.57 -6.11
N SER A 133 19.60 23.62 -6.03
CA SER A 133 18.85 24.70 -5.39
C SER A 133 17.78 24.13 -4.48
N ALA A 134 17.46 24.84 -3.40
CA ALA A 134 16.41 24.43 -2.47
C ALA A 134 15.04 24.30 -3.16
N ALA A 135 14.76 25.17 -4.14
CA ALA A 135 13.49 25.13 -4.89
C ALA A 135 13.35 23.90 -5.79
N SER A 136 14.45 23.44 -6.41
CA SER A 136 14.42 22.27 -7.32
C SER A 136 14.60 20.93 -6.59
N HIS A 137 15.42 20.89 -5.54
CA HIS A 137 15.82 19.64 -4.88
C HIS A 137 15.23 19.46 -3.48
N GLY A 138 14.67 20.50 -2.86
CA GLY A 138 14.16 20.43 -1.49
C GLY A 138 13.01 19.42 -1.33
N SER A 139 12.09 19.36 -2.30
CA SER A 139 11.00 18.37 -2.30
C SER A 139 11.52 16.94 -2.48
N LYS A 140 12.50 16.75 -3.38
CA LYS A 140 13.16 15.46 -3.60
C LYS A 140 13.83 14.98 -2.30
N LEU A 141 14.62 15.83 -1.66
CA LEU A 141 15.31 15.54 -0.40
C LEU A 141 14.33 15.23 0.75
N ALA A 142 13.24 15.98 0.88
CA ALA A 142 12.23 15.71 1.91
C ALA A 142 11.58 14.32 1.75
N SER A 143 11.42 13.87 0.51
CA SER A 143 10.82 12.55 0.19
C SER A 143 11.83 11.41 0.13
N ALA A 144 13.14 11.71 0.06
CA ALA A 144 14.21 10.74 -0.15
C ALA A 144 14.32 9.75 1.01
N ASP A 145 14.95 8.61 0.74
CA ASP A 145 15.32 7.65 1.77
C ASP A 145 16.70 7.98 2.36
N PHE A 146 16.83 7.79 3.68
CA PHE A 146 18.03 8.08 4.45
C PHE A 146 18.56 6.84 5.18
N HIS A 147 18.10 5.64 4.80
CA HIS A 147 18.68 4.39 5.28
C HIS A 147 20.10 4.22 4.71
N GLY A 148 21.09 4.10 5.60
CA GLY A 148 22.50 4.02 5.22
C GLY A 148 23.23 5.37 5.12
N ALA A 149 22.54 6.47 5.40
CA ALA A 149 23.17 7.79 5.44
C ALA A 149 24.03 7.98 6.69
N ASP A 150 25.21 8.58 6.52
CA ASP A 150 26.02 9.05 7.64
C ASP A 150 25.48 10.40 8.12
N ILE A 151 24.95 10.42 9.34
CA ILE A 151 24.25 11.58 9.90
C ILE A 151 25.02 12.10 11.10
N GLN A 152 25.36 13.38 11.05
CA GLN A 152 25.86 14.15 12.18
C GLN A 152 24.71 14.89 12.87
N VAL A 153 24.72 14.92 14.19
CA VAL A 153 23.74 15.67 14.98
C VAL A 153 24.35 17.01 15.38
N LEU A 154 23.77 18.12 14.90
CA LEU A 154 24.32 19.46 15.13
C LEU A 154 23.85 20.08 16.44
N THR A 155 22.57 19.92 16.77
CA THR A 155 21.96 20.53 17.96
C THR A 155 21.21 19.46 18.73
N TRP A 156 21.63 19.20 19.97
CA TRP A 156 20.93 18.29 20.88
C TRP A 156 20.96 18.92 22.28
N PHE A 157 19.79 19.16 22.86
CA PHE A 157 19.65 19.80 24.18
C PHE A 157 19.59 18.79 25.35
N TYR A 158 19.75 17.49 25.09
CA TYR A 158 19.43 16.44 26.08
C TYR A 158 20.60 15.50 26.35
N ARG A 159 21.08 15.45 27.59
CA ARG A 159 22.25 14.70 28.08
C ARG A 159 22.17 13.15 27.96
N ASP A 160 21.18 12.61 27.24
CA ASP A 160 20.90 11.16 27.18
C ASP A 160 21.43 10.50 25.91
N LEU A 161 21.64 9.18 25.96
CA LEU A 161 22.16 8.36 24.85
C LEU A 161 21.19 8.27 23.65
N ALA A 162 19.91 8.58 23.86
CA ALA A 162 18.88 8.53 22.83
C ALA A 162 18.60 9.94 22.29
N ILE A 163 18.78 10.11 20.97
CA ILE A 163 18.61 11.41 20.32
C ILE A 163 17.13 11.60 19.95
N PRO A 164 16.43 12.59 20.53
CA PRO A 164 15.05 12.87 20.15
C PRO A 164 15.00 13.34 18.69
N LYS A 165 13.93 13.00 17.99
CA LYS A 165 13.72 13.49 16.61
C LYS A 165 13.15 14.91 16.61
N GLU A 166 12.39 15.29 17.62
CA GLU A 166 11.85 16.63 17.75
C GLU A 166 12.96 17.61 18.16
N HIS A 167 12.94 18.82 17.62
CA HIS A 167 13.91 19.90 17.92
C HIS A 167 15.39 19.56 17.65
N THR A 168 15.66 18.52 16.85
CA THR A 168 17.00 18.12 16.44
C THR A 168 17.22 18.46 14.98
N ILE A 169 18.41 18.98 14.64
CA ILE A 169 18.85 19.18 13.25
C ILE A 169 19.91 18.13 12.93
N PHE A 170 19.63 17.37 11.87
CA PHE A 170 20.50 16.35 11.33
C PHE A 170 21.23 16.92 10.12
N ARG A 171 22.55 16.79 10.11
CA ARG A 171 23.42 17.15 9.00
C ARG A 171 23.92 15.88 8.34
N PHE A 172 23.95 15.87 7.02
CA PHE A 172 24.65 14.84 6.25
C PHE A 172 25.49 15.49 5.16
N GLU A 173 26.53 14.77 4.77
CA GLU A 173 27.47 15.20 3.75
C GLU A 173 27.45 14.21 2.59
N ILE A 174 27.42 14.74 1.38
CA ILE A 174 27.49 13.96 0.15
C ILE A 174 28.76 14.39 -0.59
N PRO A 175 29.77 13.51 -0.72
CA PRO A 175 30.92 13.81 -1.56
C PRO A 175 30.45 13.91 -3.02
N PRO A 176 31.01 14.81 -3.83
CA PRO A 176 30.71 14.88 -5.25
C PRO A 176 31.18 13.60 -5.97
N PRO A 177 30.58 13.24 -7.12
CA PRO A 177 31.07 12.14 -7.93
C PRO A 177 32.52 12.42 -8.37
N SER A 178 33.42 11.51 -8.00
CA SER A 178 34.86 11.59 -8.29
C SER A 178 35.12 11.28 -9.77
N ASP A 179 34.76 12.19 -10.67
CA ASP A 179 35.17 12.11 -12.06
C ASP A 179 36.51 12.86 -12.23
N PRO A 180 37.59 12.20 -12.69
CA PRO A 180 38.89 12.86 -12.91
C PRO A 180 38.81 14.01 -13.93
N ASN A 181 37.75 14.03 -14.75
CA ASN A 181 37.48 15.07 -15.74
C ASN A 181 36.82 16.34 -15.14
N THR A 182 36.21 16.24 -13.95
CA THR A 182 35.50 17.36 -13.28
C THR A 182 36.47 18.20 -12.44
N GLU A 183 37.43 17.55 -11.78
CA GLU A 183 38.51 18.20 -11.03
C GLU A 183 39.42 19.03 -11.97
N ALA A 184 39.76 18.47 -13.12
CA ALA A 184 40.57 19.14 -14.15
C ALA A 184 39.88 20.37 -14.77
N ARG A 185 38.53 20.42 -14.77
CA ARG A 185 37.75 21.52 -15.36
C ARG A 185 37.55 22.70 -14.43
N THR A 186 37.52 22.47 -13.12
CA THR A 186 37.10 23.48 -12.14
C THR A 186 38.24 24.01 -11.29
N GLY A 187 39.36 23.30 -11.15
CA GLY A 187 40.56 23.80 -10.45
C GLY A 187 40.34 24.08 -8.96
N PHE A 188 39.18 23.73 -8.42
CA PHE A 188 38.84 23.81 -7.01
C PHE A 188 38.60 22.39 -6.51
N GLU A 189 39.14 22.05 -5.32
CA GLU A 189 38.73 20.82 -4.63
C GLU A 189 37.20 20.84 -4.48
N ALA A 190 36.57 19.81 -5.03
CA ALA A 190 35.12 19.72 -5.07
C ALA A 190 34.60 19.55 -3.64
N LYS A 191 34.03 20.62 -3.07
CA LYS A 191 33.51 20.61 -1.71
C LYS A 191 32.35 19.64 -1.58
N ASN A 192 32.30 18.93 -0.46
CA ASN A 192 31.15 18.09 -0.11
C ASN A 192 29.87 18.93 -0.07
N PHE A 193 28.78 18.38 -0.59
CA PHE A 193 27.46 18.98 -0.42
C PHE A 193 26.98 18.70 0.99
N VAL A 194 26.77 19.77 1.75
CA VAL A 194 26.27 19.70 3.13
C VAL A 194 24.80 20.07 3.15
N PHE A 195 23.99 19.20 3.74
CA PHE A 195 22.56 19.42 3.88
C PHE A 195 22.14 19.26 5.34
N GLU A 196 21.17 20.07 5.73
CA GLU A 196 20.57 20.04 7.06
C GLU A 196 19.09 19.72 6.95
N ILE A 197 18.62 18.76 7.75
CA ILE A 197 17.24 18.33 7.81
C ILE A 197 16.75 18.39 9.25
N HIS A 198 15.58 19.02 9.42
CA HIS A 198 14.87 19.03 10.69
C HIS A 198 14.35 17.63 11.05
N GLY A 199 14.55 17.23 12.29
CA GLY A 199 14.21 15.91 12.79
C GLY A 199 12.72 15.56 12.73
N ASN A 200 11.83 16.56 12.75
CA ASN A 200 10.39 16.39 12.53
C ASN A 200 10.08 15.71 11.18
N GLN A 201 10.96 15.86 10.17
CA GLN A 201 10.82 15.15 8.90
C GLN A 201 10.99 13.63 9.06
N PHE A 202 11.80 13.18 10.03
CA PHE A 202 12.05 11.75 10.30
C PHE A 202 10.97 11.08 11.17
N GLU A 203 9.91 11.78 11.56
CA GLU A 203 8.75 11.19 12.24
C GLU A 203 7.97 10.24 11.32
N ASN A 204 7.81 10.62 10.06
CA ASN A 204 7.10 9.83 9.06
C ASN A 204 8.10 8.94 8.30
N ARG A 205 7.72 7.70 7.97
CA ARG A 205 8.59 6.78 7.22
C ARG A 205 8.81 7.30 5.79
N ALA A 206 9.94 6.97 5.14
CA ALA A 206 10.23 7.36 3.76
C ALA A 206 9.06 7.10 2.77
N PRO A 207 8.46 5.89 2.72
CA PRO A 207 7.31 5.65 1.84
C PRO A 207 6.07 6.46 2.21
N GLU A 208 5.90 6.84 3.48
CA GLU A 208 4.81 7.72 3.89
C GLU A 208 5.12 9.17 3.49
N ARG A 209 6.37 9.63 3.61
CA ARG A 209 6.80 10.97 3.17
C ARG A 209 6.60 11.16 1.66
N ALA A 210 6.96 10.17 0.86
CA ALA A 210 6.82 10.22 -0.59
C ALA A 210 5.35 10.31 -1.05
N ASN A 211 4.42 9.68 -0.32
CA ASN A 211 3.00 9.64 -0.69
C ASN A 211 2.14 10.70 0.02
N LYS A 212 2.65 11.33 1.09
CA LYS A 212 1.91 12.29 1.91
C LYS A 212 1.97 13.67 1.26
N LYS A 213 0.79 14.29 1.07
CA LYS A 213 0.70 15.71 0.73
C LYS A 213 1.31 16.52 1.87
N PHE A 214 2.44 17.19 1.61
CA PHE A 214 3.12 18.02 2.60
C PHE A 214 2.19 19.16 3.02
N LYS A 215 1.75 19.15 4.28
CA LYS A 215 0.98 20.25 4.87
C LYS A 215 1.95 21.13 5.62
N TRP A 216 2.00 22.40 5.24
CA TRP A 216 2.80 23.39 5.95
C TRP A 216 2.18 23.54 7.33
N LYS A 217 2.84 22.95 8.34
CA LYS A 217 2.59 23.31 9.73
C LYS A 217 3.56 24.44 10.03
N ASN A 218 3.06 25.53 10.60
CA ASN A 218 3.95 26.55 11.16
C ASN A 218 4.80 25.84 12.23
N LEU A 219 6.11 25.92 12.08
CA LEU A 219 7.03 25.46 13.11
C LEU A 219 7.01 26.54 14.20
N ASP A 220 6.37 26.25 15.34
CA ASP A 220 6.28 27.16 16.48
C ASP A 220 7.62 27.29 17.26
N TYR A 221 8.75 27.03 16.61
CA TYR A 221 10.07 26.91 17.27
C TYR A 221 11.22 27.61 16.52
N LEU A 222 10.89 28.62 15.72
CA LEU A 222 11.84 29.68 15.33
C LEU A 222 11.75 30.85 16.31
#